data_AF-J9DR66-F1
#
_entry.id   AF-J9DR66-F1
#
_cell.length_a   1.000
_cell.length_b   1.000
_cell.length_c   1.000
_cell.angle_alpha   90.00
_cell.angle_beta   90.00
_cell.angle_gamma   90.00
#
_symmetry.space_group_name_H-M   'P 1'
#
loop_
_entity.id
_entity.type
_entity.pdbx_description
1 polymer ?
#
loop_
_entity_poly.entity_id
_entity_poly.type
_entity_poly.pdbx_seq_one_letter_code
_entity_poly.pdbx_strand_id
1 'polypeptide(L)'
;MPSNFFVSRFTQAHVNAGQIQYLHDGILSSPDSVVFNVSIGKQMIGPYTLFINVVDDRVELSVSDITVISGSNKTINSDVIYATAGSERDIEFRILSDPEFGWLVRDASNLTNISTIRQFSVQELSDHRIHYISNPISRELRDTFTVAACTIDTQQCTLPKQVTVLVRHHNLYEPELLRNEVMKIWNMRKTPITKQHLFSQV
;
A
#
# COMPACT_ATOMS: atom_id res chain seq x y z
N MET A 1 31.04 19.73 -6.18
CA MET A 1 30.13 20.49 -5.31
C MET A 1 30.85 21.76 -4.85
N PRO A 2 30.24 22.95 -4.87
CA PRO A 2 30.95 24.18 -4.53
C PRO A 2 31.16 24.28 -3.02
N SER A 3 32.32 24.80 -2.63
CA SER A 3 33.02 24.60 -1.36
C SER A 3 32.80 25.67 -0.27
N ASN A 4 31.62 26.32 -0.20
CA ASN A 4 31.41 27.51 0.63
C ASN A 4 30.27 27.43 1.69
N PHE A 5 30.00 26.28 2.30
CA PHE A 5 28.92 26.12 3.31
C PHE A 5 29.39 26.05 4.78
N PHE A 6 30.69 26.15 5.07
CA PHE A 6 31.19 26.01 6.44
C PHE A 6 31.23 27.35 7.19
N VAL A 7 30.42 27.47 8.25
CA VAL A 7 30.45 28.62 9.17
C VAL A 7 31.33 28.29 10.37
N SER A 8 32.43 29.02 10.55
CA SER A 8 33.34 28.86 11.70
C SER A 8 33.13 29.90 12.80
N ARG A 9 32.45 31.01 12.51
CA ARG A 9 32.10 32.06 13.49
C ARG A 9 30.85 32.81 13.08
N PHE A 10 29.96 33.05 14.03
CA PHE A 10 28.75 33.86 13.85
C PHE A 10 28.44 34.66 15.11
N THR A 11 27.45 35.55 15.05
CA THR A 11 27.01 36.37 16.18
C THR A 11 25.63 35.94 16.66
N GLN A 12 25.24 36.36 17.87
CA GLN A 12 23.88 36.13 18.37
C GLN A 12 22.82 36.75 17.45
N ALA A 13 23.13 37.89 16.80
CA ALA A 13 22.22 38.51 15.84
C ALA A 13 21.94 37.60 14.62
N HIS A 14 22.95 36.86 14.13
CA HIS A 14 22.74 35.90 13.03
C HIS A 14 21.81 34.75 13.44
N VAL A 15 21.96 34.24 14.67
CA VAL A 15 21.06 33.20 15.22
C VAL A 15 19.64 33.74 15.35
N ASN A 16 19.48 34.92 15.97
CA ASN A 16 18.18 35.55 16.16
C ASN A 16 17.47 35.88 14.83
N ALA A 17 18.24 36.15 13.77
CA ALA A 17 17.73 36.41 12.43
C ALA A 17 17.52 35.14 11.60
N GLY A 18 17.78 33.94 12.12
CA GLY A 18 17.61 32.67 11.40
C GLY A 18 18.60 32.45 10.25
N GLN A 19 19.76 33.11 10.27
CA GLN A 19 20.75 33.07 9.18
C GLN A 19 21.74 31.90 9.27
N ILE A 20 21.71 31.15 10.37
CA ILE A 20 22.56 29.97 10.58
C ILE A 20 21.68 28.73 10.46
N GLN A 21 22.12 27.78 9.63
CA GLN A 21 21.38 26.56 9.35
C GLN A 21 22.29 25.35 9.55
N TYR A 22 21.72 24.29 10.11
CA TYR A 22 22.32 22.97 10.11
C TYR A 22 21.84 22.21 8.88
N LEU A 23 22.76 21.59 8.17
CA LEU A 23 22.46 20.71 7.04
C LEU A 23 23.01 19.33 7.36
N HIS A 24 22.12 18.37 7.57
CA HIS A 24 22.48 16.97 7.79
C HIS A 24 23.03 16.36 6.49
N ASP A 25 23.99 15.44 6.60
CA ASP A 25 24.64 14.78 5.45
C ASP A 25 23.78 13.66 4.82
N GLY A 26 22.66 13.31 5.46
CA GLY A 26 21.71 12.30 4.98
C GLY A 26 22.08 10.87 5.36
N ILE A 27 23.13 10.66 6.17
CA ILE A 27 23.51 9.35 6.70
C ILE A 27 22.75 9.14 8.01
N LEU A 28 21.70 8.32 7.94
CA LEU A 28 20.79 8.14 9.05
C LEU A 28 21.43 7.59 10.32
N SER A 29 20.78 7.94 11.42
CA SER A 29 20.81 7.27 12.73
C SER A 29 22.02 7.55 13.63
N SER A 30 22.89 8.52 13.33
CA SER A 30 23.89 8.98 14.30
C SER A 30 23.45 10.27 15.00
N PRO A 31 23.44 10.31 16.35
CA PRO A 31 23.40 11.56 17.08
C PRO A 31 24.51 12.48 16.58
N ASP A 32 24.18 13.73 16.31
CA ASP A 32 25.16 14.73 15.87
C ASP A 32 25.30 15.81 16.95
N SER A 33 26.37 16.58 16.90
CA SER A 33 26.58 17.68 17.82
C SER A 33 27.50 18.75 17.27
N VAL A 34 27.23 19.99 17.68
CA VAL A 34 28.12 21.12 17.42
C VAL A 34 28.76 21.55 18.73
N VAL A 35 30.09 21.52 18.77
CA VAL A 35 30.88 22.02 19.90
C VAL A 35 31.36 23.43 19.58
N PHE A 36 31.10 24.38 20.48
CA PHE A 36 31.42 25.78 20.26
C PHE A 36 31.81 26.52 21.54
N ASN A 37 32.49 27.64 21.38
CA ASN A 37 32.81 28.57 22.46
C ASN A 37 32.03 29.87 22.26
N VAL A 38 31.71 30.55 23.37
CA VAL A 38 31.08 31.88 23.35
C VAL A 38 32.14 32.90 23.74
N SER A 39 32.21 34.03 23.04
CA SER A 39 33.19 35.08 23.31
C SER A 39 32.55 36.47 23.36
N ILE A 40 33.09 37.32 24.24
CA ILE A 40 32.78 38.75 24.33
C ILE A 40 34.10 39.50 24.40
N GLY A 41 34.43 40.23 23.34
CA GLY A 41 35.73 40.90 23.21
C GLY A 41 36.89 39.90 23.26
N LYS A 42 37.74 40.00 24.29
CA LYS A 42 38.88 39.09 24.53
C LYS A 42 38.56 37.91 25.46
N GLN A 43 37.40 37.91 26.11
CA GLN A 43 36.98 36.83 27.01
C GLN A 43 36.27 35.72 26.22
N MET A 44 36.52 34.46 26.59
CA MET A 44 35.93 33.29 25.96
C MET A 44 35.57 32.24 27.03
N ILE A 45 34.40 31.62 26.88
CA ILE A 45 33.85 30.58 27.76
C ILE A 45 33.41 29.36 26.93
N GLY A 46 33.49 28.16 27.52
CA GLY A 46 33.18 26.88 26.86
C GLY A 46 34.25 25.80 27.09
N PRO A 47 34.22 24.69 26.33
CA PRO A 47 33.28 24.43 25.24
C PRO A 47 31.87 24.10 25.73
N TYR A 48 30.88 24.49 24.93
CA TYR A 48 29.49 24.05 25.05
C TYR A 48 29.16 23.12 23.89
N THR A 49 28.20 22.23 24.13
CA THR A 49 27.72 21.28 23.12
C THR A 49 26.25 21.52 22.85
N LEU A 50 25.92 21.79 21.58
CA LEU A 50 24.56 21.69 21.07
C LEU A 50 24.37 20.27 20.55
N PHE A 51 23.54 19.48 21.22
CA PHE A 51 23.16 18.15 20.76
C PHE A 51 22.08 18.25 19.67
N ILE A 52 22.26 17.50 18.58
CA ILE A 52 21.35 17.44 17.45
C ILE A 52 20.80 16.02 17.40
N ASN A 53 19.51 15.88 17.69
CA ASN A 53 18.82 14.61 17.57
C ASN A 53 18.31 14.45 16.13
N VAL A 54 19.01 13.64 15.33
CA VAL A 54 18.58 13.30 13.97
C VAL A 54 17.53 12.19 14.07
N VAL A 55 16.27 12.53 13.78
CA VAL A 55 15.16 11.57 13.74
C VAL A 55 15.11 10.96 12.33
N ASP A 56 15.15 9.64 12.24
CA ASP A 56 14.88 8.95 10.98
C ASP A 56 13.41 9.14 10.62
N ASP A 57 13.17 9.85 9.53
CA ASP A 57 11.83 10.11 9.03
C ASP A 57 11.44 9.21 7.86
N ARG A 58 12.22 8.15 7.61
CA ARG A 58 11.88 7.15 6.60
C ARG A 58 10.50 6.58 6.84
N VAL A 59 9.75 6.57 5.75
CA VAL A 59 8.53 5.79 5.61
C VAL A 59 8.93 4.46 5.00
N GLU A 60 8.49 3.37 5.63
CA GLU A 60 8.61 2.03 5.07
C GLU A 60 7.23 1.58 4.63
N LEU A 61 7.15 1.03 3.41
CA LEU A 61 5.92 0.49 2.84
C LEU A 61 6.12 -1.02 2.63
N SER A 62 5.16 -1.82 3.06
CA SER A 62 5.07 -3.25 2.80
C SER A 62 3.75 -3.55 2.11
N VAL A 63 3.81 -4.42 1.10
CA VAL A 63 2.64 -4.84 0.35
C VAL A 63 2.62 -6.35 0.16
N SER A 64 1.43 -6.92 0.10
CA SER A 64 1.17 -8.33 -0.14
C SER A 64 0.24 -8.50 -1.33
N ASP A 65 0.43 -9.58 -2.10
CA ASP A 65 -0.49 -9.93 -3.17
C ASP A 65 -1.84 -10.42 -2.62
N ILE A 66 -2.90 -10.24 -3.41
CA ILE A 66 -4.25 -10.64 -3.04
C ILE A 66 -4.83 -11.61 -4.05
N THR A 67 -5.84 -12.37 -3.61
CA THR A 67 -6.65 -13.20 -4.48
C THR A 67 -8.11 -12.77 -4.36
N VAL A 68 -8.77 -12.65 -5.50
CA VAL A 68 -10.17 -12.28 -5.62
C VAL A 68 -10.87 -13.21 -6.60
N ILE A 69 -12.17 -13.36 -6.43
CA ILE A 69 -13.01 -14.07 -7.37
C ILE A 69 -13.47 -13.09 -8.45
N SER A 70 -13.46 -13.52 -9.72
CA SER A 70 -13.96 -12.72 -10.84
C SER A 70 -15.37 -12.21 -10.55
N GLY A 71 -15.58 -10.90 -10.76
CA GLY A 71 -16.85 -10.21 -10.47
C GLY A 71 -17.17 -9.94 -9.01
N SER A 72 -16.28 -10.36 -8.08
CA SER A 72 -16.41 -10.08 -6.65
C SER A 72 -15.47 -8.96 -6.20
N ASN A 73 -15.56 -8.60 -4.93
CA ASN A 73 -14.65 -7.65 -4.30
C ASN A 73 -13.72 -8.32 -3.27
N LYS A 74 -12.62 -7.64 -2.97
CA LYS A 74 -11.67 -8.01 -1.92
C LYS A 74 -11.31 -6.76 -1.13
N THR A 75 -11.55 -6.78 0.17
CA THR A 75 -11.11 -5.72 1.07
C THR A 75 -9.58 -5.65 1.13
N ILE A 76 -9.06 -4.43 1.04
CA ILE A 76 -7.65 -4.09 1.23
C ILE A 76 -7.52 -3.60 2.67
N ASN A 77 -6.80 -4.35 3.49
CA ASN A 77 -6.56 -4.05 4.90
C ASN A 77 -5.05 -3.93 5.17
N SER A 78 -4.67 -3.79 6.44
CA SER A 78 -3.28 -3.69 6.87
C SER A 78 -2.42 -4.92 6.59
N ASP A 79 -3.00 -6.09 6.31
CA ASP A 79 -2.21 -7.27 5.89
C ASP A 79 -1.77 -7.18 4.41
N VAL A 80 -2.52 -6.41 3.61
CA VAL A 80 -2.27 -6.19 2.18
C VAL A 80 -1.38 -4.97 1.96
N ILE A 81 -1.65 -3.87 2.65
CA ILE A 81 -0.88 -2.62 2.55
C ILE A 81 -0.61 -2.13 3.96
N TYR A 82 0.67 -2.05 4.32
CA TYR A 82 1.11 -1.58 5.63
C TYR A 82 2.24 -0.56 5.45
N ALA A 83 2.18 0.52 6.22
CA ALA A 83 3.29 1.48 6.26
C ALA A 83 3.59 1.91 7.69
N THR A 84 4.87 2.16 7.95
CA THR A 84 5.39 2.70 9.20
C THR A 84 6.23 3.92 8.91
N ALA A 85 6.21 4.89 9.81
CA ALA A 85 7.11 6.04 9.79
C ALA A 85 7.84 6.10 11.14
N GLY A 86 9.08 6.60 11.14
CA GLY A 86 9.88 6.73 12.38
C GLY A 86 9.33 7.74 13.41
N SER A 87 8.26 8.47 13.07
CA SER A 87 7.53 9.38 13.98
C SER A 87 6.02 9.15 13.84
N GLU A 88 5.23 9.65 14.81
CA GLU A 88 3.75 9.67 14.76
C GLU A 88 3.24 10.64 13.68
N ARG A 89 3.66 10.45 12.42
CA ARG A 89 3.19 11.22 11.28
C ARG A 89 2.00 10.56 10.63
N ASP A 90 1.11 11.38 10.10
CA ASP A 90 0.00 10.91 9.29
C ASP A 90 0.52 10.42 7.93
N ILE A 91 0.24 9.16 7.64
CA ILE A 91 0.59 8.50 6.37
C ILE A 91 -0.64 8.45 5.47
N GLU A 92 -0.43 8.83 4.21
CA GLU A 92 -1.39 8.68 3.12
C GLU A 92 -0.83 7.74 2.07
N PHE A 93 -1.66 6.81 1.58
CA PHE A 93 -1.33 5.95 0.46
C PHE A 93 -1.80 6.60 -0.84
N ARG A 94 -0.94 6.59 -1.86
CA ARG A 94 -1.24 7.11 -3.21
C ARG A 94 -1.15 6.02 -4.25
N ILE A 95 -2.18 5.93 -5.08
CA ILE A 95 -2.22 5.01 -6.23
C ILE A 95 -1.54 5.67 -7.42
N LEU A 96 -0.45 5.06 -7.88
CA LEU A 96 0.41 5.54 -8.95
C LEU A 96 0.12 4.88 -10.29
N SER A 97 -0.39 3.64 -10.26
CA SER A 97 -0.88 2.92 -11.44
C SER A 97 -2.19 2.25 -11.09
N ASP A 98 -3.18 2.45 -11.94
CA ASP A 98 -4.49 1.84 -11.79
C ASP A 98 -4.43 0.36 -12.18
N PRO A 99 -5.28 -0.48 -11.58
CA PRO A 99 -5.61 -1.78 -12.13
C PRO A 99 -6.25 -1.65 -13.52
N GLU A 100 -5.94 -2.60 -14.41
CA GLU A 100 -6.46 -2.63 -15.79
C GLU A 100 -7.76 -3.43 -15.87
N PHE A 101 -7.92 -4.44 -15.00
CA PHE A 101 -9.04 -5.39 -15.02
C PHE A 101 -9.91 -5.34 -13.77
N GLY A 102 -9.86 -4.21 -13.06
CA GLY A 102 -10.65 -3.93 -11.88
C GLY A 102 -10.51 -2.49 -11.44
N TRP A 103 -10.95 -2.21 -10.22
CA TRP A 103 -10.91 -0.87 -9.64
C TRP A 103 -10.64 -0.93 -8.15
N LEU A 104 -9.84 0.01 -7.63
CA LEU A 104 -9.78 0.27 -6.20
C LEU A 104 -10.83 1.30 -5.84
N VAL A 105 -11.73 0.97 -4.92
CA VAL A 105 -12.82 1.83 -4.50
C VAL A 105 -12.84 2.05 -3.00
N ARG A 106 -13.44 3.16 -2.62
CA ARG A 106 -13.82 3.45 -1.24
C ARG A 106 -15.29 3.10 -1.05
N ASP A 107 -15.57 2.33 0.00
CA ASP A 107 -16.90 1.84 0.38
C ASP A 107 -17.64 1.16 -0.80
N ALA A 108 -18.95 0.95 -0.67
CA ALA A 108 -19.79 0.41 -1.73
C ALA A 108 -19.99 1.45 -2.85
N SER A 109 -19.11 1.43 -3.85
CA SER A 109 -19.23 2.27 -5.04
C SER A 109 -20.22 1.68 -6.04
N ASN A 110 -21.08 2.53 -6.63
CA ASN A 110 -21.99 2.13 -7.70
C ASN A 110 -21.16 1.73 -8.94
N LEU A 111 -21.33 0.49 -9.41
CA LEU A 111 -20.59 -0.09 -10.53
C LEU A 111 -20.80 0.67 -11.87
N THR A 112 -21.87 1.48 -11.99
CA THR A 112 -22.17 2.19 -13.25
C THR A 112 -21.20 3.33 -13.58
N ASN A 113 -20.54 3.92 -12.57
CA ASN A 113 -19.55 5.00 -12.73
C ASN A 113 -18.34 4.73 -11.81
N ILE A 114 -17.85 3.50 -11.82
CA ILE A 114 -16.73 3.09 -10.99
C ILE A 114 -15.41 3.61 -11.55
N SER A 115 -14.55 4.14 -10.67
CA SER A 115 -13.20 4.59 -11.02
C SER A 115 -12.26 4.35 -9.84
N THR A 116 -10.98 4.13 -10.14
CA THR A 116 -9.96 3.91 -9.12
C THR A 116 -9.72 5.17 -8.27
N ILE A 117 -9.81 5.03 -6.95
CA ILE A 117 -9.43 6.07 -6.00
C ILE A 117 -7.93 6.39 -6.12
N ARG A 118 -7.58 7.66 -5.90
CA ARG A 118 -6.19 8.13 -6.07
C ARG A 118 -5.39 8.10 -4.77
N GLN A 119 -6.07 8.22 -3.64
CA GLN A 119 -5.44 8.21 -2.33
C GLN A 119 -6.40 7.75 -1.23
N PHE A 120 -5.85 7.21 -0.15
CA PHE A 120 -6.58 6.82 1.06
C PHE A 120 -5.64 6.82 2.29
N SER A 121 -6.22 6.90 3.47
CA SER A 121 -5.51 6.97 4.75
C SER A 121 -5.31 5.60 5.41
N VAL A 122 -4.42 5.55 6.40
CA VAL A 122 -4.26 4.38 7.30
C VAL A 122 -5.56 4.05 8.03
N GLN A 123 -6.32 5.07 8.45
CA GLN A 123 -7.61 4.87 9.12
C GLN A 123 -8.62 4.19 8.20
N GLU A 124 -8.70 4.58 6.91
CA GLU A 124 -9.61 3.95 5.95
C GLU A 124 -9.27 2.49 5.65
N LEU A 125 -7.97 2.12 5.67
CA LEU A 125 -7.56 0.71 5.63
C LEU A 125 -7.98 -0.05 6.89
N SER A 126 -7.75 0.54 8.07
CA SER A 126 -8.09 -0.06 9.36
C SER A 126 -9.60 -0.25 9.52
N ASP A 127 -10.39 0.69 9.01
CA ASP A 127 -11.85 0.64 8.98
C ASP A 127 -12.41 -0.26 7.86
N HIS A 128 -11.54 -0.95 7.11
CA HIS A 128 -11.93 -1.90 6.05
C HIS A 128 -12.74 -1.26 4.92
N ARG A 129 -12.50 0.03 4.62
CA ARG A 129 -13.28 0.81 3.66
C ARG A 129 -12.75 0.73 2.22
N ILE A 130 -11.54 0.22 2.04
CA ILE A 130 -10.89 0.15 0.73
C ILE A 130 -11.10 -1.25 0.16
N HIS A 131 -11.56 -1.33 -1.09
CA HIS A 131 -11.83 -2.60 -1.75
C HIS A 131 -11.26 -2.60 -3.18
N TYR A 132 -10.68 -3.71 -3.59
CA TYR A 132 -10.50 -4.02 -5.01
C TYR A 132 -11.77 -4.71 -5.53
N ILE A 133 -12.31 -4.25 -6.66
CA ILE A 133 -13.43 -4.86 -7.36
C ILE A 133 -12.94 -5.41 -8.70
N SER A 134 -13.12 -6.70 -8.92
CA SER A 134 -12.75 -7.36 -10.18
C SER A 134 -13.80 -7.10 -11.27
N ASN A 135 -13.36 -6.76 -12.48
CA ASN A 135 -14.25 -6.66 -13.64
C ASN A 135 -14.79 -8.05 -14.02
N PRO A 136 -16.10 -8.31 -13.92
CA PRO A 136 -16.68 -9.64 -14.20
C PRO A 136 -16.56 -10.08 -15.66
N ILE A 137 -16.34 -9.14 -16.59
CA ILE A 137 -16.26 -9.43 -18.03
C ILE A 137 -14.82 -9.79 -18.44
N SER A 138 -13.82 -9.35 -17.66
CA SER A 138 -12.42 -9.68 -17.94
C SER A 138 -12.17 -11.18 -17.78
N ARG A 139 -11.31 -11.73 -18.65
CA ARG A 139 -10.82 -13.12 -18.57
C ARG A 139 -9.38 -13.21 -18.05
N GLU A 140 -8.81 -12.08 -17.65
CA GLU A 140 -7.45 -12.02 -17.14
C GLU A 140 -7.37 -12.60 -15.73
N LEU A 141 -6.41 -13.50 -15.54
CA LEU A 141 -6.17 -14.15 -14.25
C LEU A 141 -5.29 -13.32 -13.32
N ARG A 142 -4.72 -12.23 -13.84
CA ARG A 142 -3.79 -11.37 -13.12
C ARG A 142 -4.05 -9.91 -13.46
N ASP A 143 -4.11 -9.10 -12.42
CA ASP A 143 -4.18 -7.64 -12.51
C ASP A 143 -3.17 -7.04 -11.54
N THR A 144 -2.80 -5.77 -11.71
CA THR A 144 -1.78 -5.13 -10.85
C THR A 144 -2.11 -3.66 -10.61
N PHE A 145 -1.71 -3.16 -9.45
CA PHE A 145 -1.71 -1.72 -9.19
C PHE A 145 -0.46 -1.35 -8.39
N THR A 146 -0.07 -0.08 -8.46
CA THR A 146 1.13 0.41 -7.78
C THR A 146 0.75 1.46 -6.76
N VAL A 147 1.29 1.33 -5.55
CA VAL A 147 1.03 2.22 -4.41
C VAL A 147 2.34 2.76 -3.84
N ALA A 148 2.32 3.98 -3.34
CA ALA A 148 3.36 4.55 -2.50
C ALA A 148 2.74 5.09 -1.20
N ALA A 149 3.48 5.03 -0.10
CA ALA A 149 3.10 5.71 1.14
C ALA A 149 3.83 7.04 1.21
N CYS A 150 3.12 8.11 1.55
CA CYS A 150 3.66 9.44 1.69
C CYS A 150 3.27 10.04 3.04
N THR A 151 4.19 10.77 3.66
CA THR A 151 3.86 11.63 4.80
C THR A 151 3.06 12.85 4.33
N ILE A 152 2.03 13.24 5.10
CA ILE A 152 1.18 14.39 4.73
C ILE A 152 1.93 15.72 4.89
N ASP A 153 2.72 15.85 5.96
CA ASP A 153 3.42 17.06 6.35
C ASP A 153 4.68 17.34 5.51
N THR A 154 5.54 16.34 5.33
CA THR A 154 6.81 16.50 4.59
C THR A 154 6.72 16.12 3.12
N GLN A 155 5.60 15.53 2.67
CA GLN A 155 5.41 15.04 1.30
C GLN A 155 6.50 14.06 0.85
N GLN A 156 7.15 13.39 1.80
CA GLN A 156 8.17 12.39 1.53
C GLN A 156 7.48 11.06 1.25
N CYS A 157 7.81 10.46 0.10
CA CYS A 157 7.18 9.22 -0.35
C CYS A 157 8.17 8.07 -0.40
N THR A 158 7.67 6.86 -0.18
CA THR A 158 8.41 5.63 -0.43
C THR A 158 8.65 5.42 -1.92
N LEU A 159 9.58 4.51 -2.25
CA LEU A 159 9.59 3.94 -3.59
C LEU A 159 8.24 3.23 -3.86
N PRO A 160 7.72 3.30 -5.10
CA PRO A 160 6.50 2.60 -5.48
C PRO A 160 6.63 1.09 -5.27
N LYS A 161 5.59 0.46 -4.69
CA LYS A 161 5.47 -1.00 -4.63
C LYS A 161 4.23 -1.46 -5.39
N GLN A 162 4.39 -2.58 -6.10
CA GLN A 162 3.32 -3.19 -6.87
C GLN A 162 2.59 -4.25 -6.03
N VAL A 163 1.26 -4.23 -6.09
CA VAL A 163 0.39 -5.29 -5.59
C VAL A 163 -0.10 -6.10 -6.78
N THR A 164 0.06 -7.42 -6.71
CA THR A 164 -0.54 -8.33 -7.69
C THR A 164 -1.88 -8.83 -7.19
N VAL A 165 -2.87 -8.80 -8.08
CA VAL A 165 -4.20 -9.35 -7.86
C VAL A 165 -4.35 -10.61 -8.69
N LEU A 166 -4.49 -11.76 -8.03
CA LEU A 166 -4.79 -13.03 -8.67
C LEU A 166 -6.31 -13.21 -8.76
N VAL A 167 -6.82 -13.28 -9.98
CA VAL A 167 -8.25 -13.44 -10.24
C VAL A 167 -8.55 -14.92 -10.46
N ARG A 168 -9.43 -15.47 -9.61
CA ARG A 168 -9.96 -16.82 -9.77
C ARG A 168 -11.34 -16.76 -10.40
N HIS A 169 -11.52 -17.44 -11.51
CA HIS A 169 -12.86 -17.66 -12.04
C HIS A 169 -13.53 -18.80 -11.28
N HIS A 170 -14.82 -18.62 -10.98
CA HIS A 170 -15.66 -19.76 -10.68
C HIS A 170 -15.73 -20.67 -11.91
N ASN A 171 -15.85 -21.98 -11.69
CA ASN A 171 -16.26 -22.87 -12.77
C ASN A 171 -17.70 -22.48 -13.12
N LEU A 172 -17.86 -21.83 -14.28
CA LEU A 172 -19.17 -21.41 -14.81
C LEU A 172 -19.95 -22.57 -15.43
N TYR A 173 -19.37 -23.77 -15.47
CA TYR A 173 -20.08 -24.96 -15.90
C TYR A 173 -20.96 -25.46 -14.76
N GLU A 174 -22.25 -25.11 -14.83
CA GLU A 174 -23.26 -25.77 -14.01
C GLU A 174 -23.39 -27.23 -14.45
N PRO A 175 -23.57 -28.18 -13.52
CA PRO A 175 -23.78 -29.56 -13.89
C PRO A 175 -25.07 -29.69 -14.70
N GLU A 176 -24.96 -30.11 -15.96
CA GLU A 176 -26.11 -30.28 -16.86
C GLU A 176 -26.57 -31.75 -16.83
N LEU A 177 -27.86 -31.98 -16.58
CA LEU A 177 -28.47 -33.29 -16.70
C LEU A 177 -28.85 -33.55 -18.16
N LEU A 178 -27.95 -34.21 -18.89
CA LEU A 178 -28.12 -34.52 -20.31
C LEU A 178 -29.07 -35.69 -20.58
N ARG A 179 -29.28 -36.58 -19.61
CA ARG A 179 -30.15 -37.75 -19.80
C ARG A 179 -30.82 -38.17 -18.51
N ASN A 180 -32.15 -38.35 -18.58
CA ASN A 180 -32.99 -38.91 -17.53
C ASN A 180 -34.12 -39.73 -18.16
N GLU A 181 -33.80 -40.96 -18.55
CA GLU A 181 -34.70 -41.83 -19.31
C GLU A 181 -35.42 -42.82 -18.40
N VAL A 182 -36.68 -43.13 -18.75
CA VAL A 182 -37.48 -44.11 -18.01
C VAL A 182 -36.84 -45.50 -18.12
N MET A 183 -36.43 -46.04 -16.97
CA MET A 183 -35.91 -47.39 -16.87
C MET A 183 -37.05 -48.41 -16.70
N LYS A 184 -37.12 -49.42 -17.58
CA LYS A 184 -38.08 -50.52 -17.47
C LYS A 184 -37.43 -51.68 -16.71
N ILE A 185 -38.08 -52.14 -15.64
CA ILE A 185 -37.60 -53.25 -14.81
C ILE A 185 -38.72 -54.25 -14.53
N TRP A 186 -38.37 -55.53 -14.52
CA TRP A 186 -39.29 -56.61 -14.17
C TRP A 186 -39.28 -56.84 -12.66
N ASN A 187 -40.44 -57.21 -12.10
CA ASN A 187 -40.58 -57.48 -10.66
C ASN A 187 -39.49 -58.46 -10.17
N MET A 188 -38.86 -58.17 -9.04
CA MET A 188 -37.79 -58.94 -8.41
C MET A 188 -36.47 -59.08 -9.19
N ARG A 189 -36.26 -58.37 -10.31
CA ARG A 189 -34.95 -58.34 -11.01
C ARG A 189 -34.11 -57.14 -10.60
N LYS A 190 -32.78 -57.32 -10.62
CA LYS A 190 -31.80 -56.22 -10.52
C LYS A 190 -31.30 -55.85 -11.91
N THR A 191 -31.13 -54.57 -12.18
CA THR A 191 -30.56 -54.08 -13.45
C THR A 191 -29.71 -52.84 -13.16
N PRO A 192 -28.52 -52.71 -13.77
CA PRO A 192 -27.64 -51.58 -13.53
C PRO A 192 -28.21 -50.30 -14.16
N ILE A 193 -28.13 -49.20 -13.41
CA ILE A 193 -28.29 -47.86 -13.95
C ILE A 193 -26.98 -47.51 -14.67
N THR A 194 -27.09 -47.04 -15.91
CA THR A 194 -25.95 -46.73 -16.78
C THR A 194 -26.13 -45.35 -17.39
N LYS A 195 -25.12 -44.86 -18.13
CA LYS A 195 -25.19 -43.60 -18.89
C LYS A 195 -26.32 -43.53 -19.93
N GLN A 196 -26.98 -44.65 -20.24
CA GLN A 196 -28.18 -44.69 -21.10
C GLN A 196 -29.46 -44.32 -20.34
N HIS A 197 -29.42 -44.37 -19.00
CA HIS A 197 -30.54 -44.06 -18.12
C HIS A 197 -30.35 -42.68 -17.47
N LEU A 198 -29.15 -42.42 -16.96
CA LEU A 198 -28.82 -41.20 -16.23
C LEU A 198 -27.42 -40.73 -16.64
N PHE A 199 -27.31 -39.52 -17.19
CA PHE A 199 -26.02 -38.94 -17.57
C PHE A 199 -26.02 -37.43 -17.29
N SER A 200 -24.98 -36.98 -16.58
CA SER A 200 -24.69 -35.56 -16.36
C SER A 200 -23.24 -35.27 -16.76
N GLN A 201 -22.96 -34.02 -17.12
CA GLN A 201 -21.61 -33.53 -17.39
C GLN A 201 -21.34 -32.25 -16.60
N VAL A 202 -20.04 -31.96 -16.40
CA VAL A 202 -19.50 -30.69 -15.92
C VAL A 202 -18.70 -30.10 -17.07
#